data_AF-A0A3M0IZE3-F1
#
_entry.id   AF-A0A3M0IZE3-F1
#
_cell.length_a   1.000
_cell.length_b   1.000
_cell.length_c   1.000
_cell.angle_alpha   90.00
_cell.angle_beta   90.00
_cell.angle_gamma   90.00
#
_symmetry.space_group_name_H-M   'P 1'
#
loop_
_entity.id
_entity.type
_entity.pdbx_description
1 polymer ?
#
loop_
_entity_poly.entity_id
_entity_poly.type
_entity_poly.pdbx_seq_one_letter_code
_entity_poly.pdbx_strand_id
1 'polypeptide(L)'
;MLRAAAAQRLRRAASALRRSQSTLVVAEHNNESLTPITLNAIAAAKRLGGDVSCLVAGTSCDKVASELSKVQGVAKVLVAQHDAYKGFLAEELTPLIVETHKKFNYTHICAGASAFGKNLIPRVAGKLDVAPVSDIIEIKSPDTFVRTIYAVGASRAAVDAGFVPNDMQVGQTGKIVAPELYIAVGISGAIQHLAGMKDSKTIVAINKDPEAPIFQVADYGLVADLFQAVPEMTKLLKKK
;
A
#
# COMPACT_ATOMS: atom_id res chain seq x y z
N MET A 1 -9.52 28.89 -45.52
CA MET A 1 -10.08 29.23 -44.19
C MET A 1 -10.22 27.96 -43.36
N LEU A 2 -9.22 27.60 -42.54
CA LEU A 2 -9.33 26.47 -41.58
C LEU A 2 -9.47 27.04 -40.17
N ARG A 3 -10.59 26.79 -39.50
CA ARG A 3 -10.83 27.18 -38.10
C ARG A 3 -10.50 26.01 -37.17
N ALA A 4 -9.56 26.23 -36.24
CA ALA A 4 -9.28 25.33 -35.13
C ALA A 4 -10.38 25.44 -34.06
N ALA A 5 -11.23 24.42 -33.91
CA ALA A 5 -12.39 24.45 -33.00
C ALA A 5 -12.39 23.34 -31.92
N ALA A 6 -11.29 22.63 -31.68
CA ALA A 6 -11.30 21.44 -30.79
C ALA A 6 -10.61 21.62 -29.42
N ALA A 7 -9.67 22.56 -29.25
CA ALA A 7 -8.86 22.65 -28.03
C ALA A 7 -9.60 23.18 -26.78
N GLN A 8 -10.63 24.01 -26.97
CA GLN A 8 -11.38 24.62 -25.86
C GLN A 8 -12.40 23.67 -25.23
N ARG A 9 -12.96 22.71 -25.99
CA ARG A 9 -13.90 21.70 -25.47
C ARG A 9 -13.20 20.65 -24.60
N LEU A 10 -12.03 20.17 -25.01
CA LEU A 10 -11.20 19.22 -24.24
C LEU A 10 -10.71 19.81 -22.91
N ARG A 11 -10.29 21.09 -22.90
CA ARG A 11 -9.90 21.78 -21.66
C ARG A 11 -11.06 21.98 -20.68
N ARG A 12 -12.28 22.24 -21.19
CA ARG A 12 -13.49 22.36 -20.34
C ARG A 12 -13.92 21.01 -19.76
N ALA A 13 -13.82 19.92 -20.51
CA ALA A 13 -14.08 18.57 -20.01
C ALA A 13 -13.08 18.17 -18.91
N ALA A 14 -11.78 18.42 -19.12
CA ALA A 14 -10.76 18.17 -18.10
C ALA A 14 -10.95 19.03 -16.83
N SER A 15 -11.41 20.29 -16.97
CA SER A 15 -11.73 21.14 -15.81
C SER A 15 -13.02 20.71 -15.08
N ALA A 16 -13.98 20.11 -15.81
CA ALA A 16 -15.21 19.58 -15.24
C ALA A 16 -14.95 18.25 -14.50
N LEU A 17 -14.13 17.36 -15.06
CA LEU A 17 -13.66 16.15 -14.37
C LEU A 17 -12.86 16.48 -13.10
N ARG A 18 -12.00 17.51 -13.13
CA ARG A 18 -11.31 18.00 -11.93
C ARG A 18 -12.24 18.58 -10.86
N ARG A 19 -13.42 19.08 -11.22
CA ARG A 19 -14.44 19.59 -10.28
C ARG A 19 -15.28 18.50 -9.63
N SER A 20 -15.27 17.29 -10.17
CA SER A 20 -16.04 16.16 -9.63
C SER A 20 -15.19 15.12 -8.91
N GLN A 21 -13.87 15.31 -8.83
CA GLN A 21 -13.00 14.41 -8.07
C GLN A 21 -13.01 14.78 -6.58
N SER A 22 -13.44 13.84 -5.77
CA SER A 22 -13.43 13.90 -4.31
C SER A 22 -12.84 12.61 -3.77
N THR A 23 -11.92 12.75 -2.81
CA THR A 23 -11.20 11.62 -2.21
C THR A 23 -11.56 11.53 -0.74
N LEU A 24 -11.95 10.34 -0.29
CA LEU A 24 -12.11 9.99 1.12
C LEU A 24 -10.86 9.26 1.59
N VAL A 25 -10.15 9.84 2.55
CA VAL A 25 -9.04 9.20 3.26
C VAL A 25 -9.57 8.68 4.58
N VAL A 26 -9.45 7.37 4.83
CA VAL A 26 -9.74 6.79 6.14
C VAL A 26 -8.51 6.94 7.02
N ALA A 27 -8.64 7.72 8.09
CA ALA A 27 -7.55 7.99 9.00
C ALA A 27 -7.34 6.83 9.97
N GLU A 28 -6.11 6.34 10.03
CA GLU A 28 -5.68 5.40 11.05
C GLU A 28 -5.07 6.17 12.23
N HIS A 29 -5.45 5.78 13.45
CA HIS A 29 -5.01 6.41 14.69
C HIS A 29 -5.10 5.41 15.85
N ASN A 30 -4.50 5.75 16.99
CA ASN A 30 -4.53 4.93 18.22
C ASN A 30 -5.41 5.57 19.33
N ASN A 31 -6.45 6.32 18.93
CA ASN A 31 -7.31 7.18 19.78
C ASN A 31 -6.62 8.41 20.42
N GLU A 32 -5.30 8.48 20.44
CA GLU A 32 -4.57 9.62 21.02
C GLU A 32 -3.81 10.43 19.98
N SER A 33 -3.14 9.75 19.04
CA SER A 33 -2.33 10.33 17.98
C SER A 33 -2.61 9.68 16.62
N LEU A 34 -2.43 10.48 15.57
CA LEU A 34 -2.52 10.01 14.19
C LEU A 34 -1.32 9.14 13.83
N THR A 35 -1.54 8.02 13.13
CA THR A 35 -0.41 7.24 12.59
C THR A 35 0.23 7.98 11.41
N PRO A 36 1.57 7.96 11.27
CA PRO A 36 2.26 8.64 10.17
C PRO A 36 1.82 8.17 8.77
N ILE A 37 1.34 6.92 8.65
CA ILE A 37 0.89 6.37 7.37
C ILE A 37 -0.35 7.10 6.83
N THR A 38 -1.17 7.69 7.70
CA THR A 38 -2.31 8.51 7.29
C THR A 38 -1.84 9.78 6.57
N LEU A 39 -0.74 10.41 7.02
CA LEU A 39 -0.17 11.58 6.35
C LEU A 39 0.32 11.23 4.94
N ASN A 40 0.90 10.04 4.76
CA ASN A 40 1.32 9.54 3.45
C ASN A 40 0.10 9.31 2.53
N ALA A 41 -0.98 8.75 3.07
CA ALA A 41 -2.23 8.58 2.33
C ALA A 41 -2.86 9.92 1.91
N ILE A 42 -2.85 10.92 2.79
CA ILE A 42 -3.30 12.29 2.47
C ILE A 42 -2.44 12.90 1.37
N ALA A 43 -1.12 12.74 1.44
CA ALA A 43 -0.22 13.23 0.40
C ALA A 43 -0.50 12.56 -0.96
N ALA A 44 -0.76 11.25 -0.98
CA ALA A 44 -1.17 10.52 -2.18
C ALA A 44 -2.53 11.01 -2.72
N ALA A 45 -3.52 11.22 -1.83
CA ALA A 45 -4.83 11.74 -2.18
C ALA A 45 -4.76 13.11 -2.88
N LYS A 46 -3.86 13.99 -2.43
CA LYS A 46 -3.65 15.29 -3.11
C LYS A 46 -3.15 15.14 -4.55
N ARG A 47 -2.39 14.09 -4.85
CA ARG A 47 -1.87 13.85 -6.22
C ARG A 47 -2.98 13.43 -7.18
N LEU A 48 -4.05 12.81 -6.69
CA LEU A 48 -5.25 12.52 -7.49
C LEU A 48 -5.96 13.80 -7.94
N GLY A 49 -5.84 14.87 -7.14
CA GLY A 49 -6.52 16.14 -7.37
C GLY A 49 -7.95 16.14 -6.81
N GLY A 50 -8.50 17.34 -6.65
CA GLY A 50 -9.83 17.53 -6.08
C GLY A 50 -9.84 17.69 -4.56
N ASP A 51 -11.03 17.58 -3.98
CA ASP A 51 -11.24 17.80 -2.54
C ASP A 51 -10.94 16.53 -1.74
N VAL A 52 -10.03 16.65 -0.77
CA VAL A 52 -9.68 15.55 0.14
C VAL A 52 -10.49 15.68 1.43
N SER A 53 -11.33 14.69 1.71
CA SER A 53 -12.02 14.53 2.99
C SER A 53 -11.33 13.46 3.82
N CYS A 54 -11.12 13.69 5.11
CA CYS A 54 -10.58 12.68 6.03
C CYS A 54 -11.69 12.19 6.96
N LEU A 55 -11.85 10.87 7.08
CA LEU A 55 -12.76 10.23 8.04
C LEU A 55 -11.96 9.73 9.24
N VAL A 56 -12.34 10.20 10.43
CA VAL A 56 -11.82 9.73 11.72
C VAL A 56 -12.95 8.97 12.42
N ALA A 57 -12.71 7.71 12.73
CA ALA A 57 -13.70 6.85 13.37
C ALA A 57 -13.07 6.11 14.54
N GLY A 58 -13.62 6.30 15.73
CA GLY A 58 -13.07 5.74 16.97
C GLY A 58 -13.88 6.12 18.20
N THR A 59 -13.39 5.72 19.38
CA THR A 59 -14.04 6.05 20.66
C THR A 59 -13.73 7.47 21.12
N SER A 60 -12.54 7.97 20.78
CA SER A 60 -12.08 9.32 21.12
C SER A 60 -11.41 9.94 19.91
N CYS A 61 -12.06 10.93 19.29
CA CYS A 61 -11.62 11.50 18.02
C CYS A 61 -11.17 12.96 18.12
N ASP A 62 -11.43 13.65 19.23
CA ASP A 62 -11.27 15.11 19.35
C ASP A 62 -9.83 15.59 19.12
N LYS A 63 -8.85 14.87 19.68
CA LYS A 63 -7.42 15.18 19.50
C LYS A 63 -6.98 14.95 18.06
N VAL A 64 -7.33 13.80 17.50
CA VAL A 64 -6.96 13.39 16.14
C VAL A 64 -7.62 14.29 15.08
N ALA A 65 -8.87 14.69 15.28
CA ALA A 65 -9.57 15.64 14.42
C ALA A 65 -8.90 17.03 14.45
N SER A 66 -8.44 17.47 15.62
CA SER A 66 -7.69 18.72 15.78
C SER A 66 -6.31 18.67 15.11
N GLU A 67 -5.63 17.52 15.13
CA GLU A 67 -4.39 17.32 14.38
C GLU A 67 -4.63 17.34 12.87
N LEU A 68 -5.64 16.61 12.39
CA LEU A 68 -5.97 16.53 10.96
C LEU A 68 -6.45 17.85 10.36
N SER A 69 -7.11 18.70 11.14
CA SER A 69 -7.52 20.03 10.67
C SER A 69 -6.33 20.95 10.37
N LYS A 70 -5.18 20.72 11.00
CA LYS A 70 -3.93 21.46 10.74
C LYS A 70 -3.15 20.91 9.55
N VAL A 71 -3.47 19.70 9.08
CA VAL A 71 -2.80 19.09 7.94
C VAL A 71 -3.21 19.82 6.67
N GLN A 72 -2.23 20.38 5.97
CA GLN A 72 -2.48 21.10 4.72
C GLN A 72 -3.20 20.20 3.71
N GLY A 73 -4.17 20.75 3.00
CA GLY A 73 -4.88 20.10 1.90
C GLY A 73 -5.96 19.07 2.29
N VAL A 74 -6.35 19.02 3.56
CA VAL A 74 -7.63 18.43 3.96
C VAL A 74 -8.72 19.50 3.84
N ALA A 75 -9.75 19.25 3.04
CA ALA A 75 -10.87 20.17 2.84
C ALA A 75 -11.96 19.98 3.91
N LYS A 76 -12.20 18.72 4.32
CA LYS A 76 -13.23 18.36 5.30
C LYS A 76 -12.73 17.25 6.21
N VAL A 77 -13.03 17.36 7.50
CA VAL A 77 -12.79 16.31 8.49
C VAL A 77 -14.16 15.79 8.94
N LEU A 78 -14.42 14.52 8.71
CA LEU A 78 -15.62 13.81 9.16
C LEU A 78 -15.25 13.04 10.42
N VAL A 79 -16.00 13.26 11.49
CA VAL A 79 -15.77 12.61 12.78
C VAL A 79 -16.94 11.69 13.09
N ALA A 80 -16.64 10.42 13.32
CA ALA A 80 -17.60 9.42 13.74
C ALA A 80 -17.15 8.86 15.10
N GLN A 81 -17.67 9.45 16.17
CA GLN A 81 -17.34 9.03 17.53
C GLN A 81 -18.44 8.14 18.09
N HIS A 82 -18.11 6.88 18.38
CA HIS A 82 -19.02 5.93 19.00
C HIS A 82 -18.23 4.79 19.65
N ASP A 83 -18.75 4.23 20.76
CA ASP A 83 -18.12 3.12 21.48
C ASP A 83 -18.01 1.83 20.64
N ALA A 84 -18.87 1.70 19.64
CA ALA A 84 -18.86 0.60 18.67
C ALA A 84 -17.57 0.52 17.84
N TYR A 85 -16.86 1.64 17.67
CA TYR A 85 -15.60 1.67 16.90
C TYR A 85 -14.38 1.27 17.74
N LYS A 86 -14.57 0.77 18.96
CA LYS A 86 -13.50 0.24 19.79
C LYS A 86 -12.81 -0.93 19.10
N GLY A 87 -11.49 -0.83 18.96
CA GLY A 87 -10.66 -1.87 18.34
C GLY A 87 -10.61 -1.83 16.81
N PHE A 88 -11.19 -0.81 16.16
CA PHE A 88 -11.09 -0.58 14.72
C PHE A 88 -11.53 -1.79 13.87
N LEU A 89 -12.59 -2.46 14.31
CA LEU A 89 -13.13 -3.64 13.64
C LEU A 89 -13.70 -3.26 12.25
N ALA A 90 -13.31 -4.01 11.23
CA ALA A 90 -13.77 -3.74 9.87
C ALA A 90 -15.28 -3.96 9.70
N GLU A 91 -15.89 -4.82 10.50
CA GLU A 91 -17.33 -5.05 10.61
C GLU A 91 -18.10 -3.75 10.85
N GLU A 92 -17.61 -2.93 11.79
CA GLU A 92 -18.28 -1.71 12.25
C GLU A 92 -17.92 -0.50 11.38
N LEU A 93 -16.67 -0.44 10.90
CA LEU A 93 -16.20 0.66 10.07
C LEU A 93 -16.66 0.57 8.62
N THR A 94 -16.88 -0.62 8.09
CA THR A 94 -17.30 -0.80 6.69
C THR A 94 -18.67 -0.16 6.41
N PRO A 95 -19.74 -0.41 7.20
CA PRO A 95 -21.04 0.25 7.03
C PRO A 95 -20.93 1.77 7.08
N LEU A 96 -20.16 2.32 8.03
CA LEU A 96 -19.94 3.76 8.16
C LEU A 96 -19.33 4.36 6.89
N ILE A 97 -18.31 3.73 6.31
CA ILE A 97 -17.65 4.20 5.09
C ILE A 97 -18.61 4.11 3.89
N VAL A 98 -19.38 3.03 3.78
CA VAL A 98 -20.37 2.84 2.70
C VAL A 98 -21.48 3.90 2.80
N GLU A 99 -21.99 4.19 3.99
CA GLU A 99 -22.98 5.26 4.19
C GLU A 99 -22.42 6.63 3.87
N THR A 100 -21.18 6.90 4.30
CA THR A 100 -20.47 8.15 4.01
C THR A 100 -20.27 8.32 2.51
N HIS A 101 -19.91 7.25 1.79
CA HIS A 101 -19.83 7.24 0.35
C HIS A 101 -21.20 7.49 -0.32
N LYS A 102 -22.28 6.87 0.15
CA LYS A 102 -23.64 7.13 -0.38
C LYS A 102 -24.08 8.58 -0.19
N LYS A 103 -23.71 9.23 0.91
CA LYS A 103 -24.07 10.63 1.21
C LYS A 103 -23.30 11.64 0.36
N PHE A 104 -22.01 11.42 0.16
CA PHE A 104 -21.12 12.41 -0.45
C PHE A 104 -20.62 12.04 -1.86
N ASN A 105 -20.92 10.82 -2.32
CA ASN A 105 -20.57 10.28 -3.63
C ASN A 105 -19.08 10.46 -3.98
N TYR A 106 -18.20 9.90 -3.14
CA TYR A 106 -16.75 9.99 -3.30
C TYR A 106 -16.24 9.23 -4.52
N THR A 107 -15.37 9.85 -5.32
CA THR A 107 -14.74 9.18 -6.48
C THR A 107 -13.62 8.21 -6.09
N HIS A 108 -12.90 8.51 -5.01
CA HIS A 108 -11.78 7.70 -4.54
C HIS A 108 -11.91 7.47 -3.04
N ILE A 109 -11.65 6.25 -2.58
CA ILE A 109 -11.56 5.89 -1.17
C ILE A 109 -10.18 5.26 -0.97
N CYS A 110 -9.40 5.78 -0.02
CA CYS A 110 -8.06 5.28 0.25
C CYS A 110 -7.75 5.26 1.74
N ALA A 111 -6.79 4.41 2.11
CA ALA A 111 -6.24 4.30 3.45
C ALA A 111 -4.74 3.99 3.33
N GLY A 112 -4.02 4.14 4.44
CA GLY A 112 -2.63 3.68 4.52
C GLY A 112 -2.53 2.17 4.30
N ALA A 113 -1.47 1.72 3.63
CA ALA A 113 -1.19 0.30 3.39
C ALA A 113 -0.67 -0.45 4.64
N SER A 114 -1.35 -0.29 5.77
CA SER A 114 -1.06 -0.96 7.05
C SER A 114 -1.90 -2.23 7.23
N ALA A 115 -1.74 -2.91 8.37
CA ALA A 115 -2.63 -4.00 8.76
C ALA A 115 -4.12 -3.55 8.80
N PHE A 116 -4.38 -2.34 9.29
CA PHE A 116 -5.71 -1.74 9.32
C PHE A 116 -6.27 -1.53 7.90
N GLY A 117 -5.54 -0.83 7.04
CA GLY A 117 -6.01 -0.52 5.69
C GLY A 117 -6.17 -1.76 4.80
N LYS A 118 -5.26 -2.74 4.93
CA LYS A 118 -5.33 -4.02 4.20
C LYS A 118 -6.50 -4.89 4.66
N ASN A 119 -6.95 -4.74 5.91
CA ASN A 119 -8.13 -5.44 6.40
C ASN A 119 -9.44 -4.74 5.99
N LEU A 120 -9.46 -3.40 6.02
CA LEU A 120 -10.67 -2.60 5.82
C LEU A 120 -11.04 -2.37 4.35
N ILE A 121 -10.09 -1.93 3.52
CA ILE A 121 -10.36 -1.48 2.15
C ILE A 121 -10.94 -2.59 1.27
N PRO A 122 -10.41 -3.84 1.27
CA PRO A 122 -10.99 -4.91 0.48
C PRO A 122 -12.44 -5.22 0.85
N ARG A 123 -12.81 -5.06 2.13
CA ARG A 123 -14.17 -5.30 2.61
C ARG A 123 -15.13 -4.21 2.16
N VAL A 124 -14.70 -2.94 2.24
CA VAL A 124 -15.45 -1.80 1.68
C VAL A 124 -15.63 -1.95 0.18
N ALA A 125 -14.56 -2.32 -0.54
CA ALA A 125 -14.59 -2.52 -1.98
C ALA A 125 -15.56 -3.65 -2.38
N GLY A 126 -15.56 -4.76 -1.64
CA GLY A 126 -16.53 -5.84 -1.84
C GLY A 126 -17.99 -5.43 -1.58
N LYS A 127 -18.26 -4.46 -0.69
CA LYS A 127 -19.61 -3.92 -0.49
C LYS A 127 -20.03 -2.91 -1.56
N LEU A 128 -19.08 -2.26 -2.21
CA LEU A 128 -19.31 -1.31 -3.30
C LEU A 128 -19.24 -1.96 -4.68
N ASP A 129 -18.97 -3.27 -4.74
CA ASP A 129 -18.80 -4.05 -5.98
C ASP A 129 -17.71 -3.49 -6.92
N VAL A 130 -16.57 -3.12 -6.32
CA VAL A 130 -15.39 -2.61 -7.05
C VAL A 130 -14.13 -3.39 -6.70
N ALA A 131 -13.22 -3.49 -7.66
CA ALA A 131 -11.91 -4.09 -7.42
C ALA A 131 -10.97 -3.08 -6.72
N PRO A 132 -10.46 -3.37 -5.50
CA PRO A 132 -9.52 -2.48 -4.84
C PRO A 132 -8.13 -2.57 -5.47
N VAL A 133 -7.40 -1.45 -5.45
CA VAL A 133 -5.97 -1.41 -5.80
C VAL A 133 -5.16 -1.38 -4.52
N SER A 134 -4.35 -2.40 -4.27
CA SER A 134 -3.52 -2.51 -3.06
C SER A 134 -2.09 -2.03 -3.31
N ASP A 135 -1.43 -1.55 -2.23
CA ASP A 135 0.00 -1.22 -2.16
C ASP A 135 0.51 -0.39 -3.35
N ILE A 136 -0.17 0.73 -3.59
CA ILE A 136 0.20 1.70 -4.63
C ILE A 136 1.51 2.40 -4.26
N ILE A 137 2.46 2.41 -5.18
CA ILE A 137 3.75 3.12 -5.04
C ILE A 137 3.76 4.45 -5.80
N GLU A 138 2.94 4.58 -6.84
CA GLU A 138 2.88 5.79 -7.67
C GLU A 138 1.49 5.97 -8.30
N ILE A 139 1.07 7.22 -8.44
CA ILE A 139 -0.17 7.63 -9.12
C ILE A 139 0.23 8.39 -10.38
N LYS A 140 -0.12 7.86 -11.56
CA LYS A 140 0.16 8.51 -12.86
C LYS A 140 -1.00 9.38 -13.31
N SER A 141 -2.22 8.88 -13.15
CA SER A 141 -3.47 9.58 -13.39
C SER A 141 -4.51 9.13 -12.35
N PRO A 142 -5.66 9.81 -12.23
CA PRO A 142 -6.70 9.42 -11.27
C PRO A 142 -7.21 7.98 -11.43
N ASP A 143 -7.06 7.38 -12.60
CA ASP A 143 -7.45 6.01 -12.93
C ASP A 143 -6.26 5.06 -13.18
N THR A 144 -5.01 5.56 -13.16
CA THR A 144 -3.81 4.75 -13.45
C THR A 144 -2.84 4.76 -12.27
N PHE A 145 -2.74 3.60 -11.64
CA PHE A 145 -1.90 3.37 -10.47
C PHE A 145 -0.77 2.40 -10.79
N VAL A 146 0.40 2.66 -10.23
CA VAL A 146 1.52 1.72 -10.26
C VAL A 146 1.59 1.06 -8.89
N ARG A 147 1.58 -0.26 -8.91
CA ARG A 147 1.81 -1.12 -7.74
C ARG A 147 2.89 -2.13 -8.07
N THR A 148 3.61 -2.56 -7.04
CA THR A 148 4.47 -3.72 -7.19
C THR A 148 3.59 -4.98 -7.20
N ILE A 149 3.83 -5.83 -8.18
CA ILE A 149 3.23 -7.18 -8.29
C ILE A 149 4.18 -8.24 -7.70
N TYR A 150 5.48 -7.93 -7.63
CA TYR A 150 6.49 -8.73 -6.95
C TYR A 150 6.86 -8.08 -5.63
N ALA A 151 6.59 -8.78 -4.53
CA ALA A 151 6.84 -8.26 -3.19
C ALA A 151 8.32 -8.41 -2.82
N VAL A 152 8.91 -7.31 -2.36
CA VAL A 152 10.18 -7.38 -1.63
C VAL A 152 9.85 -7.94 -0.26
N GLY A 153 10.39 -9.11 0.05
CA GLY A 153 10.35 -9.71 1.38
C GLY A 153 11.64 -9.44 2.13
N ALA A 154 11.57 -9.50 3.45
CA ALA A 154 12.72 -9.38 4.32
C ALA A 154 12.87 -10.63 5.20
N SER A 155 14.12 -10.92 5.57
CA SER A 155 14.37 -11.91 6.62
C SER A 155 14.06 -11.32 7.98
N ARG A 156 13.89 -12.21 8.96
CA ARG A 156 13.75 -11.81 10.37
C ARG A 156 14.87 -10.89 10.84
N ALA A 157 16.12 -11.20 10.47
CA ALA A 157 17.28 -10.39 10.85
C ALA A 157 17.18 -8.94 10.34
N ALA A 158 16.66 -8.72 9.12
CA ALA A 158 16.49 -7.38 8.58
C ALA A 158 15.38 -6.59 9.29
N VAL A 159 14.31 -7.28 9.72
CA VAL A 159 13.23 -6.69 10.50
C VAL A 159 13.70 -6.36 11.92
N ASP A 160 14.39 -7.28 12.58
CA ASP A 160 14.92 -7.10 13.93
C ASP A 160 15.96 -5.96 13.97
N ALA A 161 16.69 -5.75 12.87
CA ALA A 161 17.62 -4.62 12.69
C ALA A 161 16.92 -3.30 12.30
N GLY A 162 15.60 -3.28 12.12
CA GLY A 162 14.83 -2.08 11.81
C GLY A 162 14.94 -1.58 10.37
N PHE A 163 15.50 -2.37 9.44
CA PHE A 163 15.59 -1.96 8.03
C PHE A 163 14.24 -1.92 7.33
N VAL A 164 13.31 -2.78 7.76
CA VAL A 164 11.97 -2.89 7.21
C VAL A 164 10.96 -3.22 8.32
N PRO A 165 9.68 -2.84 8.15
CA PRO A 165 8.63 -3.20 9.09
C PRO A 165 8.35 -4.72 9.10
N ASN A 166 7.81 -5.20 10.22
CA ASN A 166 7.53 -6.63 10.45
C ASN A 166 6.55 -7.24 9.44
N ASP A 167 5.69 -6.43 8.84
CA ASP A 167 4.77 -6.90 7.80
C ASP A 167 5.50 -7.33 6.51
N MET A 168 6.76 -6.96 6.31
CA MET A 168 7.57 -7.43 5.18
C MET A 168 8.33 -8.73 5.48
N GLN A 169 8.25 -9.25 6.70
CA GLN A 169 8.95 -10.47 7.09
C GLN A 169 8.40 -11.69 6.33
N VAL A 170 9.29 -12.49 5.75
CA VAL A 170 8.98 -13.82 5.21
C VAL A 170 9.49 -14.90 6.16
N GLY A 171 8.69 -15.93 6.39
CA GLY A 171 9.05 -17.07 7.25
C GLY A 171 7.92 -17.53 8.17
N GLN A 172 8.22 -18.49 9.03
CA GLN A 172 7.31 -19.15 9.97
C GLN A 172 6.55 -18.17 10.87
N THR A 173 7.21 -17.11 11.32
CA THR A 173 6.61 -16.06 12.18
C THR A 173 6.18 -14.82 11.40
N GLY A 174 6.35 -14.83 10.07
CA GLY A 174 6.00 -13.73 9.18
C GLY A 174 4.96 -14.18 8.15
N LYS A 175 5.12 -13.70 6.92
CA LYS A 175 4.30 -14.12 5.78
C LYS A 175 4.82 -15.41 5.18
N ILE A 176 3.89 -16.30 4.87
CA ILE A 176 4.11 -17.46 4.00
C ILE A 176 3.75 -17.04 2.58
N VAL A 177 4.67 -17.25 1.64
CA VAL A 177 4.53 -16.87 0.23
C VAL A 177 4.92 -18.04 -0.67
N ALA A 178 4.21 -18.19 -1.79
CA ALA A 178 4.50 -19.21 -2.81
C ALA A 178 4.44 -18.61 -4.22
N PRO A 179 5.32 -17.65 -4.57
CA PRO A 179 5.37 -17.05 -5.89
C PRO A 179 5.88 -18.01 -6.97
N GLU A 180 5.71 -17.61 -8.23
CA GLU A 180 6.34 -18.32 -9.35
C GLU A 180 7.87 -18.19 -9.35
N LEU A 181 8.38 -17.04 -8.89
CA LEU A 181 9.81 -16.78 -8.78
C LEU A 181 10.12 -16.13 -7.43
N TYR A 182 11.01 -16.74 -6.67
CA TYR A 182 11.55 -16.22 -5.43
C TYR A 182 13.05 -15.98 -5.58
N ILE A 183 13.51 -14.74 -5.40
CA ILE A 183 14.94 -14.40 -5.47
C ILE A 183 15.45 -14.09 -4.06
N ALA A 184 16.19 -15.02 -3.48
CA ALA A 184 16.82 -14.92 -2.17
C ALA A 184 18.21 -14.27 -2.29
N VAL A 185 18.32 -12.99 -1.95
CA VAL A 185 19.58 -12.22 -2.01
C VAL A 185 20.17 -12.05 -0.62
N GLY A 186 21.35 -12.60 -0.37
CA GLY A 186 22.04 -12.50 0.92
C GLY A 186 21.32 -13.20 2.08
N ILE A 187 20.47 -14.19 1.79
CA ILE A 187 19.71 -14.96 2.78
C ILE A 187 20.42 -16.29 3.03
N SER A 188 20.67 -16.62 4.31
CA SER A 188 21.33 -17.88 4.68
C SER A 188 20.44 -19.11 4.46
N GLY A 189 19.11 -18.97 4.53
CA GLY A 189 18.18 -20.10 4.41
C GLY A 189 17.92 -20.82 5.74
N ALA A 190 17.86 -20.08 6.85
CA ALA A 190 17.43 -20.65 8.12
C ALA A 190 16.04 -21.30 8.01
N ILE A 191 15.78 -22.39 8.75
CA ILE A 191 14.54 -23.17 8.68
C ILE A 191 13.28 -22.30 8.83
N GLN A 192 13.35 -21.30 9.71
CA GLN A 192 12.25 -20.37 9.95
C GLN A 192 11.95 -19.53 8.71
N HIS A 193 12.96 -19.14 7.92
CA HIS A 193 12.75 -18.41 6.66
C HIS A 193 12.20 -19.35 5.58
N LEU A 194 12.83 -20.53 5.43
CA LEU A 194 12.44 -21.52 4.43
C LEU A 194 10.99 -21.97 4.58
N ALA A 195 10.50 -22.12 5.80
CA ALA A 195 9.11 -22.46 6.08
C ALA A 195 8.09 -21.50 5.42
N GLY A 196 8.49 -20.25 5.14
CA GLY A 196 7.64 -19.26 4.51
C GLY A 196 7.85 -19.08 3.01
N MET A 197 8.76 -19.80 2.36
CA MET A 197 9.07 -19.59 0.92
C MET A 197 9.44 -20.84 0.12
N LYS A 198 9.62 -22.00 0.77
CA LYS A 198 10.04 -23.25 0.13
C LYS A 198 9.07 -23.76 -0.95
N ASP A 199 7.80 -23.36 -0.88
CA ASP A 199 6.76 -23.78 -1.82
C ASP A 199 6.69 -22.89 -3.09
N SER A 200 7.69 -22.02 -3.29
CA SER A 200 7.82 -21.22 -4.51
C SER A 200 8.16 -22.12 -5.71
N LYS A 201 7.63 -21.82 -6.91
CA LYS A 201 7.87 -22.67 -8.09
C LYS A 201 9.33 -22.64 -8.58
N THR A 202 9.99 -21.50 -8.45
CA THR A 202 11.40 -21.34 -8.80
C THR A 202 12.08 -20.47 -7.76
N ILE A 203 13.16 -20.98 -7.17
CA ILE A 203 13.96 -20.33 -6.15
C ILE A 203 15.34 -20.03 -6.75
N VAL A 204 15.71 -18.74 -6.76
CA VAL A 204 17.03 -18.26 -7.15
C VAL A 204 17.74 -17.75 -5.91
N ALA A 205 18.96 -18.19 -5.64
CA ALA A 205 19.76 -17.75 -4.51
C ALA A 205 21.01 -17.00 -4.97
N ILE A 206 21.26 -15.83 -4.40
CA ILE A 206 22.50 -15.06 -4.55
C ILE A 206 23.11 -14.92 -3.16
N ASN A 207 24.24 -15.57 -2.90
CA ASN A 207 24.92 -15.49 -1.62
C ASN A 207 26.44 -15.51 -1.82
N LYS A 208 27.17 -14.84 -0.93
CA LYS A 208 28.64 -14.86 -0.93
C LYS A 208 29.21 -16.16 -0.35
N ASP A 209 28.44 -16.81 0.53
CA ASP A 209 28.83 -18.03 1.21
C ASP A 209 28.33 -19.25 0.41
N PRO A 210 29.21 -20.04 -0.22
CA PRO A 210 28.80 -21.21 -1.01
C PRO A 210 28.15 -22.31 -0.18
N GLU A 211 28.37 -22.34 1.14
CA GLU A 211 27.83 -23.35 2.04
C GLU A 211 26.47 -22.95 2.65
N ALA A 212 25.89 -21.83 2.20
CA ALA A 212 24.63 -21.33 2.73
C ALA A 212 23.49 -22.34 2.51
N PRO A 213 22.71 -22.70 3.57
CA PRO A 213 21.59 -23.64 3.48
C PRO A 213 20.54 -23.31 2.40
N ILE A 214 20.40 -22.05 2.02
CA ILE A 214 19.49 -21.62 0.95
C ILE A 214 19.77 -22.33 -0.39
N PHE A 215 21.03 -22.71 -0.66
CA PHE A 215 21.39 -23.41 -1.90
C PHE A 215 20.84 -24.84 -1.96
N GLN A 216 20.49 -25.44 -0.82
CA GLN A 216 19.89 -26.78 -0.77
C GLN A 216 18.45 -26.80 -1.32
N VAL A 217 17.78 -25.65 -1.35
CA VAL A 217 16.40 -25.51 -1.84
C VAL A 217 16.31 -24.64 -3.09
N ALA A 218 17.43 -24.08 -3.56
CA ALA A 218 17.45 -23.21 -4.72
C ALA A 218 17.53 -24.00 -6.03
N ASP A 219 16.68 -23.68 -7.00
CA ASP A 219 16.77 -24.21 -8.36
C ASP A 219 17.97 -23.62 -9.11
N TYR A 220 18.30 -22.34 -8.81
CA TYR A 220 19.46 -21.65 -9.39
C TYR A 220 20.24 -20.94 -8.29
N GLY A 221 21.54 -21.20 -8.20
CA GLY A 221 22.44 -20.57 -7.24
C GLY A 221 23.54 -19.76 -7.91
N LEU A 222 23.78 -18.54 -7.43
CA LEU A 222 24.92 -17.71 -7.79
C LEU A 222 25.74 -17.40 -6.54
N VAL A 223 26.98 -17.91 -6.50
CA VAL A 223 27.95 -17.58 -5.45
C VAL A 223 28.65 -16.28 -5.83
N ALA A 224 28.18 -15.16 -5.30
CA ALA A 224 28.70 -13.83 -5.63
C ALA A 224 28.38 -12.81 -4.54
N ASP A 225 29.11 -11.68 -4.57
CA ASP A 225 28.74 -10.51 -3.79
C ASP A 225 27.44 -9.90 -4.34
N LEU A 226 26.43 -9.77 -3.48
CA LEU A 226 25.14 -9.18 -3.83
C LEU A 226 25.26 -7.75 -4.35
N PHE A 227 26.23 -6.97 -3.87
CA PHE A 227 26.43 -5.57 -4.28
C PHE A 227 26.98 -5.47 -5.71
N GLN A 228 27.50 -6.56 -6.27
CA GLN A 228 27.93 -6.64 -7.66
C GLN A 228 26.88 -7.33 -8.53
N ALA A 229 26.38 -8.49 -8.07
CA ALA A 229 25.46 -9.34 -8.81
C ALA A 229 24.10 -8.67 -9.07
N VAL A 230 23.52 -7.98 -8.07
CA VAL A 230 22.19 -7.36 -8.22
C VAL A 230 22.19 -6.19 -9.22
N PRO A 231 23.14 -5.24 -9.17
CA PRO A 231 23.24 -4.21 -10.20
C PRO A 231 23.48 -4.77 -11.61
N GLU A 232 24.31 -5.81 -11.75
CA GLU A 232 24.57 -6.45 -13.05
C GLU A 232 23.30 -7.11 -13.62
N MET A 233 22.62 -7.92 -12.80
CA MET A 233 21.33 -8.52 -13.15
C MET A 233 20.32 -7.44 -13.58
N THR A 234 20.23 -6.34 -12.84
CA THR A 234 19.32 -5.24 -13.15
C THR A 234 19.66 -4.55 -14.47
N LYS A 235 20.94 -4.39 -14.80
CA LYS A 235 21.39 -3.83 -16.10
C LYS A 235 21.01 -4.75 -17.26
N LEU A 236 21.15 -6.07 -17.09
CA LEU A 236 20.77 -7.05 -18.11
C LEU A 236 19.26 -7.06 -18.36
N LEU A 237 18.46 -6.95 -17.31
CA LEU A 237 17.00 -6.90 -17.41
C LEU A 237 16.48 -5.63 -18.12
N LYS A 238 17.15 -4.49 -17.95
CA LYS A 238 16.77 -3.22 -18.61
C LYS A 238 17.12 -3.15 -20.10
N LYS A 239 17.95 -4.07 -20.62
CA LYS A 239 18.35 -4.10 -22.04
C LYS A 239 17.34 -4.85 -22.94
N LYS A 240 16.36 -5.52 -22.35
CA LYS A 240 15.23 -6.13 -23.06
C LYS A 240 14.06 -5.18 -23.08
#